data_AF-A0A1H6TI07-F1
#
_entry.id   AF-A0A1H6TI07-F1
#
_cell.length_a   1.000
_cell.length_b   1.000
_cell.length_c   1.000
_cell.angle_alpha   90.00
_cell.angle_beta   90.00
_cell.angle_gamma   90.00
#
_symmetry.space_group_name_H-M   'P 1'
#
loop_
_entity.id
_entity.type
_entity.pdbx_description
1 polymer ?
#
loop_
_entity_poly.entity_id
_entity_poly.type
_entity_poly.pdbx_seq_one_letter_code
_entity_poly.pdbx_strand_id
1 'polypeptide(L)'
;MRRLVAILAADVVGYSGHMAREESATLAHLTRLRRKHFEPAMNRHRGRVVKLTGDGALAEFNSVVDAVSCAIALQTAIAEDRDMPLQLRIGINLGDIVMSGGDIYGDGVNIAARLEALAEPGGICLSGLVRESIGNRIEAEFSDDGHQALRNIESPVRVFRWPAGDDLRPRPDADAAPSGKASIAVLAFDNMSPDPEQEYFSDGIAEDIITALSHFRDFFVIARNTSFAYKGQPMRVDALCAELGVRYLLEGSVRRAGDRVRVTAQLIDGATGAHIWASRFDRVMDDIFAVQDEITQAIVGAVAPETLVAETRRARAQRPESLTAWERLLQARWHLGKYNRTDNDVARALLTEALSAEPENSDANAALALCDLLAVLHLWRTDTTDALLSARAAAEMAVGLDDQNANAHAILAMAAGFARDFDEWETSLARAIALNPNLAIGHGNLATYHGVSGQYEAAIAAYERAIALSPRDPLKAFWRGGVGIGAYIAGEYAICAENARAGLRDNPGFASLMRQETAALGMLGQMDEARASLDRLLDRMPGLTLEQVRQIVPVRHDADQERWLDGLRLAGLGN
;
A
#
# COMPACT_ATOMS: atom_id res chain seq x y z
N MET A 1 -48.48 5.99 -38.63
CA MET A 1 -48.11 4.54 -38.58
C MET A 1 -47.25 4.34 -37.34
N ARG A 2 -47.56 3.35 -36.48
CA ARG A 2 -46.75 3.03 -35.28
C ARG A 2 -45.65 2.03 -35.65
N ARG A 3 -44.44 2.25 -35.17
CA ARG A 3 -43.28 1.36 -35.39
C ARG A 3 -42.48 1.23 -34.10
N LEU A 4 -42.06 0.02 -33.76
CA LEU A 4 -41.13 -0.25 -32.67
C LEU A 4 -39.69 0.00 -33.17
N VAL A 5 -38.98 0.92 -32.55
CA VAL A 5 -37.59 1.27 -32.91
C VAL A 5 -36.74 1.54 -31.67
N ALA A 6 -35.42 1.43 -31.81
CA ALA A 6 -34.50 1.98 -30.83
C ALA A 6 -34.35 3.49 -31.05
N ILE A 7 -34.50 4.24 -29.97
CA ILE A 7 -34.47 5.70 -29.95
C ILE A 7 -33.26 6.12 -29.14
N LEU A 8 -32.40 6.95 -29.73
CA LEU A 8 -31.23 7.54 -29.09
C LEU A 8 -31.47 9.05 -28.94
N ALA A 9 -31.48 9.52 -27.70
CA ALA A 9 -31.45 10.94 -27.37
C ALA A 9 -30.05 11.30 -26.88
N ALA A 10 -29.50 12.41 -27.36
CA ALA A 10 -28.21 12.92 -26.92
C ALA A 10 -28.28 14.42 -26.66
N ASP A 11 -27.52 14.92 -25.68
CA ASP A 11 -27.42 16.34 -25.36
C ASP A 11 -25.99 16.75 -25.00
N VAL A 12 -25.62 18.01 -25.31
CA VAL A 12 -24.31 18.58 -24.99
C VAL A 12 -24.32 19.18 -23.60
N VAL A 13 -23.41 18.69 -22.74
CA VAL A 13 -23.31 19.11 -21.35
C VAL A 13 -22.97 20.61 -21.25
N GLY A 14 -23.77 21.35 -20.48
CA GLY A 14 -23.47 22.74 -20.12
C GLY A 14 -23.61 23.76 -21.27
N TYR A 15 -24.27 23.39 -22.37
CA TYR A 15 -24.36 24.22 -23.59
C TYR A 15 -24.79 25.68 -23.36
N SER A 16 -25.84 25.91 -22.56
CA SER A 16 -26.32 27.25 -22.22
C SER A 16 -25.28 28.12 -21.49
N GLY A 17 -24.39 27.52 -20.70
CA GLY A 17 -23.30 28.21 -20.00
C GLY A 17 -22.11 28.53 -20.90
N HIS A 18 -21.80 27.66 -21.86
CA HIS A 18 -20.74 27.87 -22.87
C HIS A 18 -21.14 28.97 -23.88
N MET A 19 -22.40 28.97 -24.34
CA MET A 19 -22.95 30.00 -25.22
C MET A 19 -22.93 31.40 -24.60
N ALA A 20 -23.13 31.52 -23.28
CA ALA A 20 -23.11 32.80 -22.57
C ALA A 20 -21.69 33.39 -22.38
N ARG A 21 -20.65 32.56 -22.43
CA ARG A 21 -19.25 32.99 -22.23
C ARG A 21 -18.53 33.26 -23.54
N GLU A 22 -18.66 32.34 -24.52
CA GLU A 22 -17.97 32.43 -25.82
C GLU A 22 -18.80 31.74 -26.93
N GLU A 23 -19.70 32.49 -27.55
CA GLU A 23 -20.66 32.00 -28.56
C GLU A 23 -19.97 31.42 -29.81
N SER A 24 -18.99 32.13 -30.39
CA SER A 24 -18.34 31.72 -31.64
C SER A 24 -17.49 30.45 -31.49
N ALA A 25 -16.80 30.29 -30.36
CA ALA A 25 -15.97 29.11 -30.08
C ALA A 25 -16.83 27.87 -29.80
N THR A 26 -17.95 28.04 -29.08
CA THR A 26 -18.88 26.95 -28.77
C THR A 26 -19.55 26.40 -30.03
N LEU A 27 -19.99 27.29 -30.94
CA LEU A 27 -20.56 26.89 -32.23
C LEU A 27 -19.55 26.16 -33.13
N ALA A 28 -18.28 26.58 -33.11
CA ALA A 28 -17.22 25.91 -33.85
C ALA A 28 -16.95 24.49 -33.30
N HIS A 29 -16.89 24.33 -31.97
CA HIS A 29 -16.72 23.03 -31.32
C HIS A 29 -17.92 22.11 -31.55
N LEU A 30 -19.14 22.62 -31.49
CA LEU A 30 -20.35 21.85 -31.78
C LEU A 30 -20.37 21.37 -33.25
N THR A 31 -20.03 22.25 -34.19
CA THR A 31 -19.94 21.90 -35.61
C THR A 31 -18.87 20.83 -35.85
N ARG A 32 -17.73 20.93 -35.15
CA ARG A 32 -16.65 19.95 -35.21
C ARG A 32 -17.08 18.60 -34.62
N LEU A 33 -17.70 18.58 -33.44
CA LEU A 33 -18.24 17.37 -32.81
C LEU A 33 -19.24 16.66 -33.72
N ARG A 34 -20.13 17.42 -34.36
CA ARG A 34 -21.13 16.89 -35.31
C ARG A 34 -20.48 16.23 -36.52
N ARG A 35 -19.59 16.94 -37.22
CA ARG A 35 -18.97 16.45 -38.47
C ARG A 35 -17.91 15.38 -38.24
N LYS A 36 -17.12 15.49 -37.18
CA LYS A 36 -15.98 14.60 -36.91
C LYS A 36 -16.41 13.30 -36.23
N HIS A 37 -17.40 13.35 -35.33
CA HIS A 37 -17.75 12.21 -34.49
C HIS A 37 -19.21 11.75 -34.68
N PHE A 38 -20.18 12.65 -34.57
CA PHE A 38 -21.61 12.28 -34.56
C PHE A 38 -22.09 11.70 -35.91
N GLU A 39 -21.93 12.44 -37.01
CA GLU A 39 -22.38 12.00 -38.35
C GLU A 39 -21.69 10.71 -38.81
N PRO A 40 -20.36 10.54 -38.64
CA PRO A 40 -19.70 9.27 -38.96
C PRO A 40 -20.21 8.09 -38.14
N ALA A 41 -20.45 8.26 -36.83
CA ALA A 41 -21.00 7.22 -35.98
C ALA A 41 -22.41 6.80 -36.41
N MET A 42 -23.29 7.78 -36.71
CA MET A 42 -24.64 7.51 -37.22
C MET A 42 -24.60 6.73 -38.54
N ASN A 43 -23.77 7.15 -39.48
CA ASN A 43 -23.63 6.49 -40.78
C ASN A 43 -23.10 5.05 -40.66
N ARG A 44 -22.06 4.84 -39.83
CA ARG A 44 -21.46 3.52 -39.60
C ARG A 44 -22.45 2.51 -39.03
N HIS A 45 -23.32 2.98 -38.13
CA HIS A 45 -24.28 2.14 -37.42
C HIS A 45 -25.72 2.29 -37.94
N ARG A 46 -25.91 2.78 -39.18
CA ARG A 46 -27.22 2.85 -39.85
C ARG A 46 -28.30 3.60 -39.03
N GLY A 47 -27.87 4.57 -38.23
CA GLY A 47 -28.75 5.47 -37.49
C GLY A 47 -29.32 6.54 -38.40
N ARG A 48 -30.60 6.88 -38.19
CA ARG A 48 -31.24 8.00 -38.89
C ARG A 48 -31.49 9.13 -37.91
N VAL A 49 -30.82 10.25 -38.12
CA VAL A 49 -31.07 11.48 -37.35
C VAL A 49 -32.46 12.00 -37.71
N VAL A 50 -33.33 12.07 -36.72
CA VAL A 50 -34.69 12.60 -36.88
C VAL A 50 -34.68 14.11 -36.66
N LYS A 51 -33.95 14.57 -35.64
CA LYS A 51 -33.92 15.97 -35.25
C LYS A 51 -32.58 16.36 -34.65
N LEU A 52 -32.11 17.54 -35.02
CA LEU A 52 -31.01 18.23 -34.35
C LEU A 52 -31.60 19.50 -33.72
N THR A 53 -31.58 19.56 -32.40
CA THR A 53 -31.80 20.81 -31.64
C THR A 53 -30.44 21.45 -31.37
N GLY A 54 -30.38 22.71 -30.93
CA GLY A 54 -29.10 23.44 -30.85
C GLY A 54 -27.97 22.63 -30.18
N ASP A 55 -28.25 22.10 -29.01
CA ASP A 55 -27.44 21.21 -28.17
C ASP A 55 -27.79 19.73 -28.29
N GLY A 56 -29.07 19.41 -28.48
CA GLY A 56 -29.54 18.03 -28.54
C GLY A 56 -29.58 17.37 -29.92
N ALA A 57 -29.63 16.05 -29.92
CA ALA A 57 -29.89 15.23 -31.10
C ALA A 57 -30.83 14.06 -30.77
N LEU A 58 -31.72 13.75 -31.71
CA LEU A 58 -32.63 12.61 -31.61
C LEU A 58 -32.47 11.74 -32.88
N ALA A 59 -32.19 10.46 -32.69
CA ALA A 59 -31.98 9.50 -33.77
C ALA A 59 -32.79 8.20 -33.57
N GLU A 60 -33.19 7.58 -34.68
CA GLU A 60 -33.86 6.29 -34.69
C GLU A 60 -32.98 5.19 -35.32
N PHE A 61 -33.09 3.98 -34.80
CA PHE A 61 -32.40 2.78 -35.27
C PHE A 61 -33.38 1.63 -35.40
N ASN A 62 -33.26 0.86 -36.49
CA ASN A 62 -34.04 -0.37 -36.67
C ASN A 62 -33.46 -1.56 -35.88
N SER A 63 -32.30 -1.39 -35.26
CA SER A 63 -31.59 -2.41 -34.47
C SER A 63 -31.12 -1.80 -33.15
N VAL A 64 -31.46 -2.46 -32.04
CA VAL A 64 -31.00 -2.06 -30.71
C VAL A 64 -29.49 -2.19 -30.57
N VAL A 65 -28.91 -3.24 -31.17
CA VAL A 65 -27.46 -3.47 -31.16
C VAL A 65 -26.73 -2.34 -31.87
N ASP A 66 -27.29 -1.87 -33.00
CA ASP A 66 -26.70 -0.76 -33.75
C ASP A 66 -26.77 0.54 -32.95
N ALA A 67 -27.89 0.82 -32.28
CA ALA A 67 -28.06 2.01 -31.45
C ALA A 67 -27.04 2.07 -30.31
N VAL A 68 -26.88 0.97 -29.57
CA VAL A 68 -25.94 0.90 -28.44
C VAL A 68 -24.49 0.94 -28.92
N SER A 69 -24.15 0.19 -29.99
CA SER A 69 -22.81 0.23 -30.58
C SER A 69 -22.45 1.62 -31.10
N CYS A 70 -23.42 2.32 -31.68
CA CYS A 70 -23.25 3.70 -32.15
C CYS A 70 -22.94 4.65 -31.00
N ALA A 71 -23.70 4.56 -29.90
CA ALA A 71 -23.49 5.39 -28.73
C ALA A 71 -22.12 5.13 -28.08
N ILE A 72 -21.73 3.88 -27.91
CA ILE A 72 -20.41 3.49 -27.38
C ILE A 72 -19.29 4.04 -28.26
N ALA A 73 -19.37 3.84 -29.58
CA ALA A 73 -18.37 4.33 -30.53
C ALA A 73 -18.27 5.85 -30.51
N LEU A 74 -19.41 6.54 -30.42
CA LEU A 74 -19.47 8.00 -30.35
C LEU A 74 -18.83 8.53 -29.06
N GLN A 75 -19.19 7.97 -27.90
CA GLN A 75 -18.60 8.37 -26.61
C GLN A 75 -17.09 8.11 -26.57
N THR A 76 -16.65 6.95 -27.09
CA THR A 76 -15.23 6.59 -27.15
C THR A 76 -14.45 7.55 -28.05
N ALA A 77 -14.96 7.85 -29.25
CA ALA A 77 -14.29 8.76 -30.19
C ALA A 77 -14.20 10.20 -29.65
N ILE A 78 -15.21 10.65 -28.90
CA ILE A 78 -15.16 11.96 -28.23
C ILE A 78 -14.14 11.96 -27.10
N ALA A 79 -14.07 10.89 -26.30
CA ALA A 79 -13.10 10.76 -25.20
C ALA A 79 -11.64 10.69 -25.70
N GLU A 80 -11.39 10.12 -26.87
CA GLU A 80 -10.05 10.05 -27.48
C GLU A 80 -9.58 11.40 -28.08
N ASP A 81 -10.51 12.27 -28.46
CA ASP A 81 -10.22 13.57 -29.07
C ASP A 81 -9.93 14.63 -28.00
N ARG A 82 -8.68 14.68 -27.50
CA ARG A 82 -8.26 15.60 -26.42
C ARG A 82 -8.48 17.08 -26.71
N ASP A 83 -8.63 17.46 -27.99
CA ASP A 83 -8.94 18.83 -28.40
C ASP A 83 -10.44 19.15 -28.33
N MET A 84 -11.30 18.18 -27.99
CA MET A 84 -12.75 18.31 -27.90
C MET A 84 -13.21 18.68 -26.48
N PRO A 85 -13.63 19.94 -26.22
CA PRO A 85 -14.04 20.35 -24.89
C PRO A 85 -15.51 20.02 -24.55
N LEU A 86 -16.27 19.50 -25.52
CA LEU A 86 -17.70 19.20 -25.35
C LEU A 86 -17.89 17.72 -25.02
N GLN A 87 -18.71 17.47 -24.00
CA GLN A 87 -19.15 16.12 -23.61
C GLN A 87 -20.63 15.93 -23.96
N LEU A 88 -20.99 14.68 -24.25
CA LEU A 88 -22.38 14.29 -24.51
C LEU A 88 -22.93 13.42 -23.38
N ARG A 89 -24.24 13.54 -23.16
CA ARG A 89 -25.05 12.56 -22.43
C ARG A 89 -25.89 11.80 -23.44
N ILE A 90 -26.04 10.49 -23.28
CA ILE A 90 -26.85 9.68 -24.20
C ILE A 90 -27.85 8.80 -23.43
N GLY A 91 -29.08 8.77 -23.90
CA GLY A 91 -30.15 7.87 -23.44
C GLY A 91 -30.70 7.02 -24.57
N ILE A 92 -30.85 5.72 -24.34
CA ILE A 92 -31.38 4.78 -25.34
C ILE A 92 -32.57 4.01 -24.78
N ASN A 93 -33.66 4.03 -25.53
CA ASN A 93 -34.87 3.27 -25.22
C ASN A 93 -35.40 2.52 -26.45
N LEU A 94 -36.02 1.36 -26.23
CA LEU A 94 -36.79 0.63 -27.23
C LEU A 94 -38.27 0.89 -26.99
N GLY A 95 -38.98 1.46 -27.97
CA GLY A 95 -40.39 1.79 -27.81
C GLY A 95 -41.11 2.14 -29.11
N ASP A 96 -42.44 2.17 -29.06
CA ASP A 96 -43.27 2.54 -30.19
C ASP A 96 -43.21 4.05 -30.46
N ILE A 97 -43.02 4.41 -31.73
CA ILE A 97 -43.06 5.79 -32.21
C ILE A 97 -44.17 6.00 -33.23
N VAL A 98 -44.71 7.22 -33.27
CA VAL A 98 -45.60 7.73 -34.30
C VAL A 98 -44.84 8.77 -35.12
N MET A 99 -44.66 8.52 -36.41
CA MET A 99 -44.07 9.50 -37.32
C MET A 99 -45.14 10.51 -37.79
N SER A 100 -44.86 11.80 -37.68
CA SER A 100 -45.68 12.88 -38.22
C SER A 100 -44.80 14.04 -38.66
N GLY A 101 -44.94 14.49 -39.92
CA GLY A 101 -44.20 15.65 -40.43
C GLY A 101 -42.67 15.50 -40.49
N GLY A 102 -42.13 14.28 -40.45
CA GLY A 102 -40.69 14.02 -40.39
C GLY A 102 -40.09 13.96 -38.98
N ASP A 103 -40.90 14.20 -37.94
CA ASP A 103 -40.51 14.08 -36.53
C ASP A 103 -41.11 12.78 -35.91
N ILE A 104 -40.58 12.36 -34.75
CA ILE A 104 -41.05 11.18 -34.01
C ILE A 104 -41.67 11.58 -32.67
N TYR A 105 -42.83 11.00 -32.36
CA TYR A 105 -43.55 11.24 -31.12
C TYR A 105 -43.95 9.93 -30.45
N GLY A 106 -43.99 9.92 -29.12
CA GLY A 106 -44.46 8.78 -28.34
C GLY A 106 -43.76 8.68 -26.99
N ASP A 107 -44.30 7.84 -26.11
CA ASP A 107 -43.75 7.63 -24.76
C ASP A 107 -42.31 7.10 -24.83
N GLY A 108 -41.98 6.33 -25.88
CA GLY A 108 -40.63 5.84 -26.11
C GLY A 108 -39.58 6.96 -26.27
N VAL A 109 -39.96 8.08 -26.89
CA VAL A 109 -39.09 9.26 -27.08
C VAL A 109 -38.90 9.99 -25.75
N ASN A 110 -39.99 10.14 -24.98
CA ASN A 110 -39.94 10.76 -23.66
C ASN A 110 -39.02 9.96 -22.71
N ILE A 111 -39.12 8.63 -22.72
CA ILE A 111 -38.24 7.77 -21.90
C ILE A 111 -36.78 7.94 -22.33
N ALA A 112 -36.46 7.92 -23.63
CA ALA A 112 -35.08 8.12 -24.12
C ALA A 112 -34.48 9.45 -23.65
N ALA A 113 -35.25 10.54 -23.76
CA ALA A 113 -34.81 11.86 -23.29
C ALA A 113 -34.63 11.93 -21.76
N ARG A 114 -35.42 11.18 -20.99
CA ARG A 114 -35.25 11.10 -19.53
C ARG A 114 -34.05 10.26 -19.12
N LEU A 115 -33.76 9.19 -19.87
CA LEU A 115 -32.54 8.41 -19.68
C LEU A 115 -31.29 9.23 -20.01
N GLU A 116 -31.34 10.03 -21.08
CA GLU A 116 -30.27 10.98 -21.43
C GLU A 116 -30.00 11.96 -20.29
N ALA A 117 -31.05 12.59 -19.76
CA ALA A 117 -30.90 13.53 -18.65
C ALA A 117 -30.36 12.88 -17.36
N LEU A 118 -30.56 11.56 -17.19
CA LEU A 118 -29.99 10.77 -16.09
C LEU A 118 -28.53 10.40 -16.32
N ALA A 119 -28.05 10.37 -17.57
CA ALA A 119 -26.68 10.00 -17.90
C ALA A 119 -25.68 11.05 -17.38
N GLU A 120 -24.53 10.58 -16.93
CA GLU A 120 -23.42 11.46 -16.56
C GLU A 120 -22.73 12.04 -17.80
N PRO A 121 -22.03 13.18 -17.69
CA PRO A 121 -21.22 13.71 -18.79
C PRO A 121 -20.28 12.67 -19.36
N GLY A 122 -20.49 12.25 -20.60
CA GLY A 122 -19.70 11.21 -21.23
C GLY A 122 -20.31 9.80 -21.17
N GLY A 123 -21.46 9.61 -20.51
CA GLY A 123 -22.06 8.29 -20.25
C GLY A 123 -23.29 7.97 -21.10
N ILE A 124 -23.75 6.70 -20.99
CA ILE A 124 -24.93 6.20 -21.70
C ILE A 124 -25.89 5.53 -20.70
N CYS A 125 -27.17 5.89 -20.74
CA CYS A 125 -28.23 5.20 -19.99
C CYS A 125 -29.13 4.40 -20.93
N LEU A 126 -29.37 3.13 -20.60
CA LEU A 126 -30.24 2.21 -21.34
C LEU A 126 -31.48 1.88 -20.52
N SER A 127 -32.63 1.69 -21.18
CA SER A 127 -33.77 1.02 -20.54
C SER A 127 -33.54 -0.49 -20.43
N GLY A 128 -34.23 -1.14 -19.49
CA GLY A 128 -34.14 -2.59 -19.30
C GLY A 128 -34.47 -3.40 -20.56
N LEU A 129 -35.46 -2.95 -21.35
CA LEU A 129 -35.79 -3.57 -22.64
C LEU A 129 -34.62 -3.53 -23.63
N VAL A 130 -33.85 -2.44 -23.64
CA VAL A 130 -32.65 -2.33 -24.48
C VAL A 130 -31.57 -3.29 -23.99
N ARG A 131 -31.31 -3.35 -22.67
CA ARG A 131 -30.32 -4.25 -22.08
C ARG A 131 -30.63 -5.73 -22.34
N GLU A 132 -31.89 -6.11 -22.17
CA GLU A 132 -32.37 -7.47 -22.47
C GLU A 132 -32.26 -7.78 -23.95
N SER A 133 -32.63 -6.81 -24.81
CA SER A 133 -32.56 -6.98 -26.26
C SER A 133 -31.13 -7.13 -26.77
N ILE A 134 -30.11 -6.47 -26.20
CA ILE A 134 -28.73 -6.66 -26.68
C ILE A 134 -28.13 -8.01 -26.26
N GLY A 135 -28.53 -8.58 -25.12
CA GLY A 135 -27.97 -9.83 -24.60
C GLY A 135 -26.44 -9.77 -24.47
N ASN A 136 -25.75 -10.73 -25.09
CA ASN A 136 -24.27 -10.81 -25.15
C ASN A 136 -23.70 -10.33 -26.50
N ARG A 137 -24.48 -9.60 -27.31
CA ARG A 137 -24.06 -9.19 -28.67
C ARG A 137 -23.17 -7.94 -28.68
N ILE A 138 -22.93 -7.34 -27.52
CA ILE A 138 -22.07 -6.17 -27.34
C ILE A 138 -21.11 -6.50 -26.20
N GLU A 139 -19.81 -6.41 -26.49
CA GLU A 139 -18.73 -6.56 -25.51
C GLU A 139 -18.55 -5.24 -24.76
N ALA A 140 -19.48 -4.92 -23.85
CA ALA A 140 -19.40 -3.78 -22.95
C ALA A 140 -20.10 -4.09 -21.62
N GLU A 141 -19.52 -3.62 -20.52
CA GLU A 141 -20.11 -3.75 -19.20
C GLU A 141 -21.11 -2.63 -18.92
N PHE A 142 -22.22 -2.98 -18.29
CA PHE A 142 -23.26 -2.04 -17.88
C PHE A 142 -23.62 -2.30 -16.41
N SER A 143 -23.61 -1.27 -15.59
CA SER A 143 -24.10 -1.35 -14.21
C SER A 143 -25.61 -1.25 -14.17
N ASP A 144 -26.25 -2.04 -13.31
CA ASP A 144 -27.70 -2.02 -13.11
C ASP A 144 -28.05 -1.00 -12.01
N ASP A 145 -28.72 0.07 -12.39
CA ASP A 145 -29.15 1.15 -11.49
C ASP A 145 -30.58 0.92 -10.98
N GLY A 146 -31.11 -0.30 -11.14
CA GLY A 146 -32.43 -0.69 -10.66
C GLY A 146 -33.56 0.09 -11.33
N HIS A 147 -34.72 0.12 -10.68
CA HIS A 147 -35.92 0.80 -11.19
C HIS A 147 -35.92 2.28 -10.80
N GLN A 148 -35.86 3.15 -11.79
CA GLN A 148 -35.85 4.61 -11.62
C GLN A 148 -37.23 5.19 -11.95
N ALA A 149 -37.74 6.05 -11.06
CA ALA A 149 -38.97 6.80 -11.30
C ALA A 149 -38.68 8.02 -12.20
N LEU A 150 -39.07 7.93 -13.48
CA LEU A 150 -38.85 9.01 -14.44
C LEU A 150 -40.01 10.01 -14.39
N ARG A 151 -39.68 11.31 -14.42
CA ARG A 151 -40.69 12.38 -14.37
C ARG A 151 -41.69 12.24 -15.52
N ASN A 152 -42.98 12.17 -15.18
CA ASN A 152 -44.12 12.00 -16.10
C ASN A 152 -44.16 10.66 -16.84
N ILE A 153 -43.59 9.60 -16.26
CA ILE A 153 -43.77 8.21 -16.70
C ILE A 153 -44.48 7.45 -15.57
N GLU A 154 -45.57 6.75 -15.91
CA GLU A 154 -46.47 6.13 -14.93
C GLU A 154 -45.82 4.97 -14.15
N SER A 155 -44.94 4.22 -14.81
CA SER A 155 -44.24 3.06 -14.22
C SER A 155 -42.72 3.30 -14.13
N PRO A 156 -42.06 2.88 -13.03
CA PRO A 156 -40.61 2.90 -12.94
C PRO A 156 -39.95 2.13 -14.08
N VAL A 157 -38.87 2.67 -14.63
CA VAL A 157 -38.10 2.06 -15.72
C VAL A 157 -36.80 1.51 -15.14
N ARG A 158 -36.47 0.24 -15.38
CA ARG A 158 -35.15 -0.28 -15.00
C ARG A 158 -34.06 0.34 -15.88
N VAL A 159 -33.02 0.88 -15.27
CA VAL A 159 -31.96 1.63 -15.96
C VAL A 159 -30.63 0.90 -15.85
N PHE A 160 -29.91 0.83 -16.96
CA PHE A 160 -28.54 0.33 -17.01
C PHE A 160 -27.60 1.42 -17.48
N ARG A 161 -26.44 1.58 -16.86
CA ARG A 161 -25.48 2.63 -17.18
C ARG A 161 -24.23 2.05 -17.80
N TRP A 162 -23.77 2.72 -18.85
CA TRP A 162 -22.43 2.58 -19.38
C TRP A 162 -21.58 3.74 -18.87
N PRO A 163 -20.33 3.47 -18.44
CA PRO A 163 -19.49 4.45 -17.78
C PRO A 163 -19.27 5.72 -18.62
N ALA A 164 -19.15 6.87 -17.94
CA ALA A 164 -18.80 8.13 -18.57
C ALA A 164 -17.38 8.13 -19.15
N GLY A 165 -17.03 9.07 -20.04
CA GLY A 165 -15.68 9.15 -20.65
C GLY A 165 -14.51 9.25 -19.66
N ASP A 166 -14.76 9.67 -18.41
CA ASP A 166 -13.81 9.65 -17.29
C ASP A 166 -13.72 8.30 -16.56
N ASP A 167 -14.68 7.41 -16.84
CA ASP A 167 -14.98 6.11 -16.22
C ASP A 167 -14.84 4.95 -17.24
N LEU A 168 -14.55 5.27 -18.51
CA LEU A 168 -14.17 4.30 -19.58
C LEU A 168 -12.74 3.79 -19.46
N ARG A 169 -11.98 4.42 -18.57
CA ARG A 169 -10.87 3.77 -17.90
C ARG A 169 -11.44 3.34 -16.57
N PRO A 170 -11.12 2.15 -16.04
CA PRO A 170 -11.14 2.01 -14.60
C PRO A 170 -10.33 3.21 -14.10
N ARG A 171 -10.97 4.17 -13.43
CA ARG A 171 -10.27 4.90 -12.39
C ARG A 171 -10.29 3.90 -11.25
N PRO A 172 -9.16 3.26 -10.92
CA PRO A 172 -8.98 2.88 -9.54
C PRO A 172 -9.15 4.21 -8.83
N ASP A 173 -10.16 4.32 -7.96
CA ASP A 173 -10.21 5.45 -7.05
C ASP A 173 -8.77 5.70 -6.61
N ALA A 174 -8.25 6.91 -6.82
CA ALA A 174 -6.95 7.27 -6.26
C ALA A 174 -7.02 7.25 -4.70
N ASP A 175 -8.21 7.01 -4.14
CA ASP A 175 -8.50 6.67 -2.74
C ASP A 175 -8.93 5.21 -2.50
N ALA A 176 -9.01 4.35 -3.51
CA ALA A 176 -9.15 2.90 -3.35
C ALA A 176 -8.12 2.17 -4.22
N ALA A 177 -6.88 2.19 -3.75
CA ALA A 177 -6.10 0.95 -3.79
C ALA A 177 -7.02 -0.20 -3.34
N PRO A 178 -6.93 -1.42 -3.91
CA PRO A 178 -7.70 -2.54 -3.40
C PRO A 178 -7.50 -2.64 -1.88
N SER A 179 -8.55 -2.25 -1.15
CA SER A 179 -8.71 -2.24 0.31
C SER A 179 -7.41 -2.26 1.14
N GLY A 180 -6.99 -1.10 1.65
CA GLY A 180 -6.13 -1.02 2.85
C GLY A 180 -4.66 -1.42 2.66
N LYS A 181 -4.01 -1.05 1.54
CA LYS A 181 -2.57 -1.26 1.30
C LYS A 181 -1.94 -0.11 0.50
N ALA A 182 -0.61 0.02 0.57
CA ALA A 182 0.14 0.97 -0.23
C ALA A 182 0.30 0.45 -1.67
N SER A 183 -0.24 1.16 -2.68
CA SER A 183 -0.12 0.75 -4.09
C SER A 183 1.13 1.34 -4.76
N ILE A 184 1.94 0.49 -5.38
CA ILE A 184 3.22 0.86 -5.99
C ILE A 184 3.42 0.22 -7.37
N ALA A 185 3.91 1.01 -8.32
CA ALA A 185 4.42 0.50 -9.60
C ALA A 185 5.94 0.72 -9.68
N VAL A 186 6.65 -0.26 -10.25
CA VAL A 186 8.08 -0.16 -10.56
C VAL A 186 8.23 -0.15 -12.06
N LEU A 187 8.80 0.92 -12.60
CA LEU A 187 9.08 1.05 -14.03
C LEU A 187 10.36 0.30 -14.41
N ALA A 188 10.46 -0.05 -15.68
CA ALA A 188 11.72 -0.48 -16.26
C ALA A 188 12.77 0.62 -16.06
N PHE A 189 13.95 0.26 -15.59
CA PHE A 189 15.01 1.24 -15.37
C PHE A 189 15.62 1.64 -16.72
N ASP A 190 15.89 2.93 -16.88
CA ASP A 190 16.50 3.46 -18.11
C ASP A 190 17.93 2.95 -18.25
N ASN A 191 18.26 2.34 -19.39
CA ASN A 191 19.63 2.03 -19.75
C ASN A 191 20.32 3.31 -20.27
N MET A 192 21.16 3.93 -19.44
CA MET A 192 22.00 5.07 -19.80
C MET A 192 23.42 4.66 -20.25
N SER A 193 23.63 3.38 -20.56
CA SER A 193 24.91 2.86 -21.05
C SER A 193 24.98 2.95 -22.58
N PRO A 194 26.19 2.99 -23.18
CA PRO A 194 26.33 3.06 -24.64
C PRO A 194 25.90 1.79 -25.38
N ASP A 195 25.74 0.68 -24.63
CA ASP A 195 25.51 -0.66 -25.15
C ASP A 195 24.06 -1.10 -24.87
N PRO A 196 23.23 -1.21 -25.93
CA PRO A 196 21.84 -1.67 -25.80
C PRO A 196 21.73 -3.12 -25.33
N GLU A 197 22.76 -3.95 -25.50
CA GLU A 197 22.73 -5.34 -25.01
C GLU A 197 22.68 -5.41 -23.49
N GLN A 198 22.89 -4.31 -22.76
CA GLN A 198 22.83 -4.26 -21.30
C GLN A 198 21.44 -3.96 -20.73
N GLU A 199 20.45 -3.83 -21.60
CA GLU A 199 19.07 -3.53 -21.22
C GLU A 199 18.41 -4.66 -20.40
N TYR A 200 18.84 -5.91 -20.58
CA TYR A 200 18.40 -7.01 -19.71
C TYR A 200 18.78 -6.78 -18.24
N PHE A 201 19.89 -6.10 -17.98
CA PHE A 201 20.38 -5.88 -16.62
C PHE A 201 19.57 -4.79 -15.91
N SER A 202 19.26 -3.68 -16.61
CA SER A 202 18.34 -2.67 -16.07
C SER A 202 16.94 -3.20 -15.86
N ASP A 203 16.45 -4.05 -16.79
CA ASP A 203 15.14 -4.67 -16.69
C ASP A 203 15.08 -5.76 -15.59
N GLY A 204 16.18 -6.49 -15.39
CA GLY A 204 16.32 -7.50 -14.33
C GLY A 204 16.25 -6.89 -12.93
N ILE A 205 16.93 -5.76 -12.71
CA ILE A 205 16.84 -5.03 -11.42
C ILE A 205 15.38 -4.62 -11.13
N ALA A 206 14.69 -4.05 -12.11
CA ALA A 206 13.30 -3.63 -11.93
C ALA A 206 12.36 -4.83 -11.65
N GLU A 207 12.56 -5.96 -12.33
CA GLU A 207 11.82 -7.20 -12.08
C GLU A 207 12.06 -7.75 -10.66
N ASP A 208 13.32 -7.83 -10.23
CA ASP A 208 13.65 -8.35 -8.90
C ASP A 208 13.10 -7.45 -7.80
N ILE A 209 13.06 -6.13 -8.01
CA ILE A 209 12.41 -5.20 -7.08
C ILE A 209 10.91 -5.46 -7.01
N ILE A 210 10.22 -5.68 -8.13
CA ILE A 210 8.79 -6.04 -8.15
C ILE A 210 8.55 -7.31 -7.32
N THR A 211 9.34 -8.36 -7.58
CA THR A 211 9.25 -9.62 -6.86
C THR A 211 9.53 -9.43 -5.37
N ALA A 212 10.59 -8.70 -5.01
CA ALA A 212 10.95 -8.45 -3.63
C ALA A 212 9.90 -7.62 -2.86
N LEU A 213 9.34 -6.58 -3.48
CA LEU A 213 8.25 -5.79 -2.89
C LEU A 213 6.96 -6.62 -2.72
N SER A 214 6.69 -7.58 -3.61
CA SER A 214 5.51 -8.45 -3.52
C SER A 214 5.49 -9.35 -2.28
N HIS A 215 6.66 -9.62 -1.68
CA HIS A 215 6.78 -10.34 -0.40
C HIS A 215 6.35 -9.51 0.82
N PHE A 216 6.11 -8.21 0.66
CA PHE A 216 5.59 -7.35 1.74
C PHE A 216 4.07 -7.25 1.65
N ARG A 217 3.38 -7.75 2.68
CA ARG A 217 1.90 -7.78 2.73
C ARG A 217 1.25 -6.39 2.76
N ASP A 218 1.97 -5.35 3.17
CA ASP A 218 1.50 -3.95 3.17
C ASP A 218 1.40 -3.33 1.75
N PHE A 219 1.90 -3.99 0.70
CA PHE A 219 1.96 -3.43 -0.65
C PHE A 219 1.03 -4.13 -1.63
N PHE A 220 0.42 -3.32 -2.49
CA PHE A 220 -0.16 -3.76 -3.75
C PHE A 220 0.79 -3.38 -4.88
N VAL A 221 1.49 -4.36 -5.43
CA VAL A 221 2.54 -4.15 -6.45
C VAL A 221 2.00 -4.45 -7.84
N ILE A 222 2.17 -3.52 -8.77
CA ILE A 222 1.77 -3.72 -10.18
C ILE A 222 2.69 -4.75 -10.85
N ALA A 223 2.08 -5.67 -11.59
CA ALA A 223 2.80 -6.69 -12.34
C ALA A 223 3.71 -6.07 -13.42
N ARG A 224 4.88 -6.69 -13.59
CA ARG A 224 5.93 -6.27 -14.55
C ARG A 224 5.39 -5.94 -15.94
N ASN A 225 4.57 -6.82 -16.52
CA ASN A 225 4.08 -6.66 -17.88
C ASN A 225 3.24 -5.39 -18.07
N THR A 226 2.56 -4.94 -17.02
CA THR A 226 1.76 -3.72 -17.04
C THR A 226 2.63 -2.48 -16.92
N SER A 227 3.61 -2.48 -16.00
CA SER A 227 4.47 -1.30 -15.82
C SER A 227 5.48 -1.12 -16.95
N PHE A 228 5.99 -2.20 -17.54
CA PHE A 228 6.98 -2.15 -18.62
C PHE A 228 6.39 -1.70 -19.97
N ALA A 229 5.07 -1.75 -20.14
CA ALA A 229 4.40 -1.23 -21.34
C ALA A 229 4.64 0.29 -21.56
N TYR A 230 5.00 1.01 -20.49
CA TYR A 230 5.25 2.45 -20.50
C TYR A 230 6.72 2.82 -20.73
N LYS A 231 7.61 1.82 -20.90
CA LYS A 231 9.04 2.06 -21.14
C LYS A 231 9.26 2.92 -22.38
N GLY A 232 10.06 3.97 -22.24
CA GLY A 232 10.39 4.90 -23.34
C GLY A 232 9.26 5.86 -23.74
N GLN A 233 8.13 5.86 -23.03
CA GLN A 233 7.03 6.80 -23.28
C GLN A 233 7.19 8.06 -22.41
N PRO A 234 7.19 9.27 -22.98
CA PRO A 234 7.25 10.50 -22.20
C PRO A 234 5.89 10.76 -21.54
N MET A 235 5.70 10.23 -20.33
CA MET A 235 4.49 10.42 -19.54
C MET A 235 4.79 11.20 -18.26
N ARG A 236 3.83 12.04 -17.86
CA ARG A 236 3.87 12.73 -16.57
C ARG A 236 3.53 11.72 -15.47
N VAL A 237 4.29 11.73 -14.37
CA VAL A 237 4.19 10.74 -13.29
C VAL A 237 2.77 10.61 -12.73
N ASP A 238 2.06 11.71 -12.53
CA ASP A 238 0.69 11.68 -12.00
C ASP A 238 -0.33 11.05 -12.96
N ALA A 239 -0.18 11.28 -14.26
CA ALA A 239 -1.00 10.64 -15.29
C ALA A 239 -0.74 9.12 -15.35
N LEU A 240 0.53 8.72 -15.22
CA LEU A 240 0.91 7.32 -15.18
C LEU A 240 0.41 6.61 -13.93
N CYS A 241 0.53 7.23 -12.76
CA CYS A 241 0.00 6.72 -11.50
C CYS A 241 -1.52 6.54 -11.55
N ALA A 242 -2.24 7.53 -12.11
CA ALA A 242 -3.69 7.44 -12.31
C ALA A 242 -4.08 6.30 -13.27
N GLU A 243 -3.33 6.10 -14.35
CA GLU A 243 -3.59 5.04 -15.33
C GLU A 243 -3.29 3.65 -14.79
N LEU A 244 -2.23 3.52 -13.97
CA LEU A 244 -1.84 2.28 -13.32
C LEU A 244 -2.64 1.97 -12.04
N GLY A 245 -3.39 2.93 -11.49
CA GLY A 245 -4.09 2.76 -10.22
C GLY A 245 -3.19 2.74 -9.00
N VAL A 246 -2.03 3.37 -9.07
CA VAL A 246 -1.05 3.35 -7.99
C VAL A 246 -0.85 4.72 -7.39
N ARG A 247 -0.55 4.74 -6.10
CA ARG A 247 -0.15 5.97 -5.41
C ARG A 247 1.33 6.26 -5.64
N TYR A 248 2.16 5.24 -5.60
CA TYR A 248 3.62 5.38 -5.63
C TYR A 248 4.21 4.86 -6.92
N LEU A 249 5.22 5.56 -7.43
CA LEU A 249 6.00 5.17 -8.60
C LEU A 249 7.47 5.05 -8.21
N LEU A 250 8.09 3.92 -8.51
CA LEU A 250 9.53 3.73 -8.44
C LEU A 250 10.09 3.73 -9.86
N GLU A 251 11.00 4.65 -10.13
CA GLU A 251 11.73 4.74 -11.39
C GLU A 251 13.23 4.85 -11.14
N GLY A 252 14.02 4.57 -12.16
CA GLY A 252 15.46 4.55 -12.02
C GLY A 252 16.20 4.46 -13.33
N SER A 253 17.53 4.52 -13.23
CA SER A 253 18.42 4.42 -14.37
C SER A 253 19.67 3.62 -14.01
N VAL A 254 20.23 2.93 -15.00
CA VAL A 254 21.45 2.16 -14.88
C VAL A 254 22.47 2.68 -15.89
N ARG A 255 23.68 2.94 -15.42
CA ARG A 255 24.81 3.31 -16.26
C ARG A 255 26.00 2.43 -15.94
N ARG A 256 26.54 1.77 -16.94
CA ARG A 256 27.77 0.98 -16.85
C ARG A 256 28.92 1.67 -17.55
N ALA A 257 30.09 1.63 -16.92
CA ALA A 257 31.36 2.06 -17.50
C ALA A 257 32.45 1.07 -17.09
N GLY A 258 32.85 0.20 -18.01
CA GLY A 258 33.81 -0.89 -17.74
C GLY A 258 33.29 -1.87 -16.70
N ASP A 259 34.01 -1.99 -15.60
CA ASP A 259 33.72 -2.80 -14.42
C ASP A 259 32.90 -2.06 -13.37
N ARG A 260 32.40 -0.84 -13.63
CA ARG A 260 31.60 -0.08 -12.66
C ARG A 260 30.16 0.06 -13.13
N VAL A 261 29.24 -0.19 -12.21
CA VAL A 261 27.81 0.04 -12.38
C VAL A 261 27.37 1.16 -11.46
N ARG A 262 26.60 2.08 -12.02
CA ARG A 262 25.86 3.10 -11.28
C ARG A 262 24.38 2.89 -11.49
N VAL A 263 23.65 2.75 -10.38
CA VAL A 263 22.19 2.71 -10.38
C VAL A 263 21.66 3.92 -9.62
N THR A 264 20.68 4.60 -10.19
CA THR A 264 19.89 5.62 -9.50
C THR A 264 18.47 5.13 -9.39
N ALA A 265 17.84 5.29 -8.25
CA ALA A 265 16.44 4.95 -8.04
C ALA A 265 15.75 6.06 -7.25
N GLN A 266 14.47 6.30 -7.55
CA GLN A 266 13.67 7.31 -6.89
C GLN A 266 12.21 6.90 -6.76
N LEU A 267 11.66 7.13 -5.57
CA LEU A 267 10.28 6.87 -5.20
C LEU A 267 9.51 8.19 -5.21
N ILE A 268 8.39 8.22 -5.93
CA ILE A 268 7.60 9.43 -6.19
C ILE A 268 6.17 9.20 -5.72
N ASP A 269 5.58 10.20 -5.05
CA ASP A 269 4.14 10.27 -4.78
C ASP A 269 3.41 10.75 -6.04
N GLY A 270 2.60 9.87 -6.65
CA GLY A 270 1.84 10.15 -7.86
C GLY A 270 0.80 11.25 -7.72
N ALA A 271 0.27 11.52 -6.53
CA ALA A 271 -0.72 12.57 -6.35
C ALA A 271 -0.10 13.97 -6.27
N THR A 272 1.14 14.08 -5.79
CA THR A 272 1.81 15.37 -5.58
C THR A 272 2.98 15.61 -6.53
N GLY A 273 3.51 14.55 -7.16
CA GLY A 273 4.75 14.58 -7.93
C GLY A 273 6.01 14.72 -7.06
N ALA A 274 5.90 14.64 -5.73
CA ALA A 274 7.01 14.83 -4.83
C ALA A 274 7.90 13.58 -4.76
N HIS A 275 9.22 13.77 -4.81
CA HIS A 275 10.19 12.71 -4.49
C HIS A 275 10.14 12.43 -2.99
N ILE A 276 9.75 11.21 -2.63
CA ILE A 276 9.72 10.72 -1.25
C ILE A 276 11.12 10.27 -0.85
N TRP A 277 11.79 9.58 -1.77
CA TRP A 277 13.13 9.05 -1.58
C TRP A 277 13.87 9.01 -2.92
N ALA A 278 15.18 9.23 -2.88
CA ALA A 278 16.05 9.02 -4.02
C ALA A 278 17.44 8.59 -3.53
N SER A 279 18.08 7.67 -4.24
CA SER A 279 19.44 7.23 -3.92
C SER A 279 20.23 6.85 -5.16
N ARG A 280 21.54 6.77 -4.96
CA ARG A 280 22.52 6.35 -5.95
C ARG A 280 23.41 5.27 -5.37
N PHE A 281 23.60 4.22 -6.14
CA PHE A 281 24.42 3.06 -5.81
C PHE A 281 25.55 2.95 -6.83
N ASP A 282 26.79 2.92 -6.35
CA ASP A 282 27.97 2.65 -7.16
C ASP A 282 28.56 1.30 -6.74
N ARG A 283 28.73 0.38 -7.69
CA ARG A 283 29.26 -0.98 -7.45
C ARG A 283 30.31 -1.37 -8.48
N VAL A 284 31.20 -2.27 -8.07
CA VAL A 284 32.17 -2.92 -8.94
C VAL A 284 31.54 -4.23 -9.42
N MET A 285 31.65 -4.49 -10.72
CA MET A 285 31.01 -5.56 -11.47
C MET A 285 31.92 -6.79 -11.48
N ASP A 286 32.07 -7.44 -10.32
CA ASP A 286 32.80 -8.71 -10.20
C ASP A 286 31.88 -9.88 -10.57
N ASP A 287 30.67 -9.90 -10.02
CA ASP A 287 29.58 -10.83 -10.35
C ASP A 287 28.29 -10.03 -10.58
N ILE A 288 27.79 -10.09 -11.82
CA ILE A 288 26.62 -9.31 -12.24
C ILE A 288 25.35 -9.67 -11.46
N PHE A 289 25.17 -10.94 -11.09
CA PHE A 289 24.00 -11.39 -10.34
C PHE A 289 24.09 -10.98 -8.87
N ALA A 290 25.28 -11.10 -8.26
CA ALA A 290 25.50 -10.63 -6.90
C ALA A 290 25.30 -9.11 -6.76
N VAL A 291 25.77 -8.34 -7.75
CA VAL A 291 25.56 -6.88 -7.80
C VAL A 291 24.08 -6.53 -7.98
N GLN A 292 23.36 -7.26 -8.84
CA GLN A 292 21.92 -7.10 -9.03
C GLN A 292 21.16 -7.37 -7.72
N ASP A 293 21.44 -8.50 -7.05
CA ASP A 293 20.84 -8.85 -5.77
C ASP A 293 21.10 -7.78 -4.70
N GLU A 294 22.35 -7.32 -4.57
CA GLU A 294 22.72 -6.30 -3.59
C GLU A 294 21.97 -4.98 -3.83
N ILE A 295 21.86 -4.55 -5.08
CA ILE A 295 21.16 -3.33 -5.48
C ILE A 295 19.66 -3.47 -5.22
N THR A 296 19.05 -4.60 -5.61
CA THR A 296 17.64 -4.89 -5.35
C THR A 296 17.34 -4.82 -3.86
N GLN A 297 18.12 -5.49 -3.03
CA GLN A 297 17.92 -5.50 -1.57
C GLN A 297 18.08 -4.10 -0.96
N ALA A 298 19.07 -3.33 -1.43
CA ALA A 298 19.28 -1.97 -0.95
C ALA A 298 18.14 -1.01 -1.35
N ILE A 299 17.59 -1.16 -2.56
CA ILE A 299 16.43 -0.36 -3.01
C ILE A 299 15.18 -0.76 -2.24
N VAL A 300 14.87 -2.05 -2.14
CA VAL A 300 13.67 -2.55 -1.45
C VAL A 300 13.70 -2.20 0.04
N GLY A 301 14.86 -2.36 0.69
CA GLY A 301 15.08 -1.98 2.08
C GLY A 301 14.89 -0.48 2.36
N ALA A 302 15.04 0.38 1.35
CA ALA A 302 14.73 1.80 1.50
C ALA A 302 13.29 2.14 1.09
N VAL A 303 12.82 1.62 -0.04
CA VAL A 303 11.52 1.97 -0.64
C VAL A 303 10.35 1.51 0.23
N ALA A 304 10.40 0.28 0.75
CA ALA A 304 9.32 -0.24 1.58
C ALA A 304 9.07 0.63 2.84
N PRO A 305 10.07 0.87 3.72
CA PRO A 305 9.84 1.69 4.91
C PRO A 305 9.51 3.15 4.58
N GLU A 306 10.13 3.78 3.58
CA GLU A 306 9.81 5.17 3.21
C GLU A 306 8.36 5.32 2.71
N THR A 307 7.85 4.33 1.98
CA THR A 307 6.45 4.30 1.56
C THR A 307 5.52 4.19 2.77
N LEU A 308 5.82 3.28 3.71
CA LEU A 308 5.01 3.15 4.93
C LEU A 308 5.05 4.40 5.81
N VAL A 309 6.20 5.09 5.88
CA VAL A 309 6.31 6.39 6.58
C VAL A 309 5.43 7.45 5.92
N ALA A 310 5.39 7.50 4.59
CA ALA A 310 4.51 8.42 3.86
C ALA A 310 3.03 8.12 4.16
N GLU A 311 2.65 6.85 4.13
CA GLU A 311 1.29 6.40 4.45
C GLU A 311 0.90 6.66 5.90
N THR A 312 1.79 6.42 6.87
CA THR A 312 1.58 6.79 8.27
C THR A 312 1.35 8.30 8.42
N ARG A 313 2.13 9.15 7.73
CA ARG A 313 1.93 10.61 7.78
C ARG A 313 0.55 11.00 7.23
N ARG A 314 0.11 10.35 6.15
CA ARG A 314 -1.22 10.54 5.56
C ARG A 314 -2.32 10.12 6.53
N ALA A 315 -2.23 8.91 7.09
CA ALA A 315 -3.17 8.40 8.08
C ALA A 315 -3.29 9.34 9.28
N ARG A 316 -2.17 9.88 9.79
CA ARG A 316 -2.16 10.79 10.95
C ARG A 316 -2.78 12.17 10.68
N ALA A 317 -2.88 12.59 9.42
CA ALA A 317 -3.52 13.85 9.06
C ALA A 317 -5.05 13.75 8.97
N GLN A 318 -5.60 12.53 8.97
CA GLN A 318 -7.03 12.28 8.90
C GLN A 318 -7.70 12.36 10.28
N ARG A 319 -9.02 12.51 10.28
CA ARG A 319 -9.80 12.47 11.52
C ARG A 319 -9.88 11.03 12.03
N PRO A 320 -9.84 10.78 13.36
CA PRO A 320 -9.88 9.42 13.91
C PRO A 320 -11.08 8.59 13.44
N GLU A 321 -12.23 9.23 13.25
CA GLU A 321 -13.48 8.58 12.85
C GLU A 321 -13.49 8.12 11.39
N SER A 322 -12.62 8.69 10.53
CA SER A 322 -12.52 8.34 9.11
C SER A 322 -11.45 7.28 8.82
N LEU A 323 -10.68 6.85 9.82
CA LEU A 323 -9.60 5.89 9.60
C LEU A 323 -10.13 4.52 9.23
N THR A 324 -9.50 3.88 8.26
CA THR A 324 -9.65 2.44 7.98
C THR A 324 -8.90 1.59 9.01
N ALA A 325 -9.14 0.27 9.04
CA ALA A 325 -8.41 -0.64 9.94
C ALA A 325 -6.89 -0.62 9.67
N TRP A 326 -6.49 -0.59 8.39
CA TRP A 326 -5.08 -0.48 8.00
C TRP A 326 -4.45 0.86 8.40
N GLU A 327 -5.17 1.98 8.26
CA GLU A 327 -4.64 3.28 8.70
C GLU A 327 -4.50 3.35 10.22
N ARG A 328 -5.42 2.75 10.99
CA ARG A 328 -5.26 2.56 12.44
C ARG A 328 -4.03 1.72 12.78
N LEU A 329 -3.81 0.63 12.05
CA LEU A 329 -2.61 -0.20 12.19
C LEU A 329 -1.32 0.59 11.94
N LEU A 330 -1.26 1.39 10.87
CA LEU A 330 -0.10 2.24 10.58
C LEU A 330 0.15 3.28 11.70
N GLN A 331 -0.91 3.90 12.21
CA GLN A 331 -0.78 4.81 13.35
C GLN A 331 -0.28 4.08 14.60
N ALA A 332 -0.81 2.89 14.89
CA ALA A 332 -0.35 2.08 16.03
C ALA A 332 1.14 1.73 15.93
N ARG A 333 1.61 1.27 14.76
CA ARG A 333 3.04 0.99 14.52
C ARG A 333 3.93 2.21 14.78
N TRP A 334 3.48 3.40 14.39
CA TRP A 334 4.20 4.64 14.69
C TRP A 334 4.30 4.93 16.19
N HIS A 335 3.20 4.72 16.93
CA HIS A 335 3.18 4.88 18.38
C HIS A 335 4.08 3.87 19.08
N LEU A 336 4.10 2.60 18.64
CA LEU A 336 4.99 1.56 19.18
C LEU A 336 6.48 1.95 19.08
N GLY A 337 6.86 2.64 18.01
CA GLY A 337 8.24 3.09 17.80
C GLY A 337 8.77 4.16 18.77
N LYS A 338 7.93 4.72 19.66
CA LYS A 338 8.33 5.74 20.64
C LYS A 338 8.75 5.19 22.00
N TYR A 339 8.58 3.90 22.24
CA TYR A 339 9.06 3.20 23.43
C TYR A 339 8.67 3.84 24.77
N ASN A 340 7.41 4.20 24.95
CA ASN A 340 6.88 4.62 26.24
C ASN A 340 5.46 4.09 26.47
N ARG A 341 5.08 4.01 27.74
CA ARG A 341 3.79 3.48 28.19
C ARG A 341 2.60 4.16 27.53
N THR A 342 2.59 5.51 27.51
CA THR A 342 1.46 6.27 26.98
C THR A 342 1.21 5.99 25.51
N ASP A 343 2.26 5.99 24.69
CA ASP A 343 2.12 5.67 23.27
C ASP A 343 1.80 4.17 23.04
N ASN A 344 2.29 3.26 23.89
CA ASN A 344 1.91 1.85 23.83
C ASN A 344 0.42 1.63 24.14
N ASP A 345 -0.13 2.32 25.14
CA ASP A 345 -1.56 2.28 25.48
C ASP A 345 -2.40 2.81 24.29
N VAL A 346 -1.96 3.87 23.62
CA VAL A 346 -2.62 4.41 22.41
C VAL A 346 -2.54 3.40 21.26
N ALA A 347 -1.38 2.79 21.02
CA ALA A 347 -1.23 1.77 19.98
C ALA A 347 -2.18 0.58 20.22
N ARG A 348 -2.28 0.10 21.46
CA ARG A 348 -3.18 -0.99 21.84
C ARG A 348 -4.64 -0.65 21.60
N ALA A 349 -5.07 0.58 21.92
CA ALA A 349 -6.43 1.05 21.65
C ALA A 349 -6.74 1.06 20.14
N LEU A 350 -5.84 1.65 19.33
CA LEU A 350 -5.97 1.68 17.86
C LEU A 350 -6.05 0.27 17.24
N LEU A 351 -5.24 -0.66 17.73
CA LEU A 351 -5.22 -2.06 17.28
C LEU A 351 -6.49 -2.80 17.69
N THR A 352 -7.01 -2.53 18.89
CA THR A 352 -8.28 -3.10 19.36
C THR A 352 -9.45 -2.62 18.51
N GLU A 353 -9.47 -1.33 18.15
CA GLU A 353 -10.47 -0.78 17.24
C GLU A 353 -10.33 -1.37 15.82
N ALA A 354 -9.11 -1.50 15.31
CA ALA A 354 -8.85 -2.12 14.01
C ALA A 354 -9.36 -3.57 13.96
N LEU A 355 -9.08 -4.37 15.00
CA LEU A 355 -9.54 -5.75 15.13
C LEU A 355 -11.04 -5.88 15.42
N SER A 356 -11.66 -4.85 15.99
CA SER A 356 -13.12 -4.81 16.15
C SER A 356 -13.82 -4.62 14.79
N ALA A 357 -13.20 -3.87 13.87
CA ALA A 357 -13.69 -3.69 12.51
C ALA A 357 -13.36 -4.88 11.60
N GLU A 358 -12.13 -5.41 11.70
CA GLU A 358 -11.61 -6.52 10.91
C GLU A 358 -10.95 -7.58 11.81
N PRO A 359 -11.74 -8.50 12.42
CA PRO A 359 -11.21 -9.50 13.34
C PRO A 359 -10.19 -10.46 12.71
N GLU A 360 -10.32 -10.70 11.41
CA GLU A 360 -9.46 -11.59 10.61
C GLU A 360 -8.22 -10.88 10.05
N ASN A 361 -7.89 -9.68 10.53
CA ASN A 361 -6.72 -8.93 10.10
C ASN A 361 -5.43 -9.49 10.75
N SER A 362 -4.66 -10.26 9.97
CA SER A 362 -3.40 -10.89 10.40
C SER A 362 -2.39 -9.85 10.92
N ASP A 363 -2.18 -8.75 10.21
CA ASP A 363 -1.18 -7.73 10.59
C ASP A 363 -1.56 -6.97 11.88
N ALA A 364 -2.85 -6.73 12.11
CA ALA A 364 -3.32 -6.11 13.34
C ALA A 364 -3.16 -7.04 14.56
N ASN A 365 -3.40 -8.35 14.39
CA ASN A 365 -3.12 -9.35 15.42
C ASN A 365 -1.61 -9.42 15.75
N ALA A 366 -0.75 -9.43 14.72
CA ALA A 366 0.71 -9.42 14.91
C ALA A 366 1.20 -8.13 15.60
N ALA A 367 0.65 -6.97 15.22
CA ALA A 367 1.00 -5.71 15.87
C ALA A 367 0.48 -5.63 17.32
N LEU A 368 -0.66 -6.22 17.63
CA LEU A 368 -1.17 -6.33 19.01
C LEU A 368 -0.26 -7.21 19.87
N ALA A 369 0.19 -8.34 19.33
CA ALA A 369 1.19 -9.18 19.99
C ALA A 369 2.49 -8.40 20.28
N LEU A 370 3.04 -7.70 19.28
CA LEU A 370 4.22 -6.85 19.47
C LEU A 370 4.00 -5.78 20.55
N CYS A 371 2.82 -5.14 20.54
CA CYS A 371 2.44 -4.14 21.52
C CYS A 371 2.55 -4.68 22.95
N ASP A 372 1.97 -5.87 23.20
CA ASP A 372 1.99 -6.52 24.50
C ASP A 372 3.39 -7.03 24.89
N LEU A 373 4.18 -7.56 23.93
CA LEU A 373 5.57 -7.96 24.18
C LEU A 373 6.45 -6.78 24.60
N LEU A 374 6.30 -5.62 23.96
CA LEU A 374 7.00 -4.39 24.35
C LEU A 374 6.57 -3.92 25.74
N ALA A 375 5.28 -4.03 26.07
CA ALA A 375 4.78 -3.69 27.39
C ALA A 375 5.39 -4.58 28.49
N VAL A 376 5.58 -5.87 28.21
CA VAL A 376 6.28 -6.81 29.10
C VAL A 376 7.76 -6.46 29.24
N LEU A 377 8.47 -6.25 28.12
CA LEU A 377 9.91 -5.94 28.09
C LEU A 377 10.29 -4.70 28.93
N HIS A 378 9.36 -3.76 29.04
CA HIS A 378 9.52 -2.48 29.74
C HIS A 378 8.73 -2.38 31.06
N LEU A 379 8.09 -3.46 31.52
CA LEU A 379 7.24 -3.48 32.74
C LEU A 379 6.18 -2.37 32.77
N TRP A 380 5.54 -2.10 31.63
CA TRP A 380 4.41 -1.15 31.57
C TRP A 380 3.09 -1.73 32.09
N ARG A 381 3.03 -3.06 32.21
CA ARG A 381 1.91 -3.77 32.85
C ARG A 381 2.42 -4.63 34.00
N THR A 382 1.55 -4.85 34.98
CA THR A 382 1.81 -5.66 36.18
C THR A 382 1.41 -7.12 36.01
N ASP A 383 0.59 -7.43 35.00
CA ASP A 383 0.05 -8.74 34.66
C ASP A 383 0.92 -9.45 33.60
N THR A 384 2.24 -9.46 33.80
CA THR A 384 3.24 -9.91 32.82
C THR A 384 2.96 -11.30 32.24
N THR A 385 2.54 -12.25 33.07
CA THR A 385 2.23 -13.62 32.62
C THR A 385 1.04 -13.64 31.66
N ASP A 386 -0.05 -12.97 32.01
CA ASP A 386 -1.25 -12.90 31.17
C ASP A 386 -0.97 -12.10 29.88
N ALA A 387 -0.11 -11.08 29.97
CA ALA A 387 0.38 -10.33 28.82
C ALA A 387 1.12 -11.22 27.82
N LEU A 388 2.04 -12.06 28.30
CA LEU A 388 2.80 -12.97 27.45
C LEU A 388 1.90 -14.03 26.80
N LEU A 389 0.95 -14.60 27.56
CA LEU A 389 -0.02 -15.54 27.03
C LEU A 389 -0.91 -14.90 25.95
N SER A 390 -1.40 -13.69 26.20
CA SER A 390 -2.22 -12.95 25.24
C SER A 390 -1.43 -12.58 23.98
N ALA A 391 -0.18 -12.15 24.15
CA ALA A 391 0.71 -11.82 23.03
C ALA A 391 1.00 -13.05 22.16
N ARG A 392 1.29 -14.20 22.78
CA ARG A 392 1.49 -15.46 22.05
C ARG A 392 0.23 -15.87 21.29
N ALA A 393 -0.93 -15.84 21.94
CA ALA A 393 -2.19 -16.18 21.29
C ALA A 393 -2.52 -15.26 20.10
N ALA A 394 -2.26 -13.96 20.23
CA ALA A 394 -2.44 -13.00 19.13
C ALA A 394 -1.45 -13.26 17.97
N ALA A 395 -0.20 -13.62 18.27
CA ALA A 395 0.79 -13.97 17.25
C ALA A 395 0.43 -15.28 16.52
N GLU A 396 -0.01 -16.30 17.26
CA GLU A 396 -0.50 -17.57 16.70
C GLU A 396 -1.75 -17.34 15.83
N MET A 397 -2.68 -16.49 16.27
CA MET A 397 -3.84 -16.09 15.46
C MET A 397 -3.40 -15.39 14.17
N ALA A 398 -2.44 -14.47 14.23
CA ALA A 398 -1.93 -13.77 13.05
C ALA A 398 -1.39 -14.74 12.00
N VAL A 399 -0.61 -15.73 12.43
CA VAL A 399 -0.07 -16.80 11.55
C VAL A 399 -1.18 -17.72 11.04
N GLY A 400 -2.17 -18.04 11.88
CA GLY A 400 -3.33 -18.85 11.49
C GLY A 400 -4.22 -18.17 10.44
N LEU A 401 -4.31 -16.84 10.47
CA LEU A 401 -5.07 -16.04 9.50
C LEU A 401 -4.35 -15.88 8.15
N ASP A 402 -3.02 -15.75 8.14
CA ASP A 402 -2.20 -15.72 6.92
C ASP A 402 -0.84 -16.39 7.18
N ASP A 403 -0.70 -17.65 6.77
CA ASP A 403 0.51 -18.46 6.98
C ASP A 403 1.69 -18.03 6.10
N GLN A 404 1.46 -17.13 5.14
CA GLN A 404 2.49 -16.50 4.32
C GLN A 404 2.82 -15.08 4.82
N ASN A 405 2.25 -14.62 5.94
CA ASN A 405 2.64 -13.35 6.54
C ASN A 405 3.99 -13.48 7.27
N ALA A 406 5.07 -13.08 6.58
CA ALA A 406 6.42 -13.11 7.12
C ALA A 406 6.58 -12.33 8.43
N ASN A 407 5.88 -11.20 8.57
CA ASN A 407 5.92 -10.39 9.79
C ASN A 407 5.21 -11.09 10.95
N ALA A 408 4.07 -11.75 10.70
CA ALA A 408 3.38 -12.53 11.73
C ALA A 408 4.29 -13.66 12.28
N HIS A 409 4.98 -14.38 11.40
CA HIS A 409 5.98 -15.38 11.81
C HIS A 409 7.13 -14.78 12.62
N ALA A 410 7.64 -13.60 12.23
CA ALA A 410 8.70 -12.93 12.98
C ALA A 410 8.26 -12.50 14.39
N ILE A 411 7.00 -12.09 14.56
CA ILE A 411 6.41 -11.76 15.88
C ILE A 411 6.09 -13.01 16.69
N LEU A 412 5.62 -14.10 16.08
CA LEU A 412 5.45 -15.38 16.76
C LEU A 412 6.78 -15.89 17.30
N ALA A 413 7.84 -15.82 16.49
CA ALA A 413 9.21 -16.08 16.92
C ALA A 413 9.61 -15.23 18.14
N MET A 414 9.31 -13.93 18.11
CA MET A 414 9.59 -13.05 19.25
C MET A 414 8.83 -13.50 20.51
N ALA A 415 7.54 -13.83 20.39
CA ALA A 415 6.72 -14.33 21.49
C ALA A 415 7.25 -15.66 22.06
N ALA A 416 7.66 -16.59 21.19
CA ALA A 416 8.33 -17.84 21.56
C ALA A 416 9.62 -17.58 22.34
N GLY A 417 10.40 -16.58 21.92
CA GLY A 417 11.60 -16.14 22.63
C GLY A 417 11.31 -15.66 24.05
N PHE A 418 10.28 -14.84 24.27
CA PHE A 418 9.85 -14.45 25.62
C PHE A 418 9.36 -15.65 26.45
N ALA A 419 8.78 -16.66 25.81
CA ALA A 419 8.38 -17.92 26.44
C ALA A 419 9.55 -18.90 26.66
N ARG A 420 10.78 -18.55 26.26
CA ARG A 420 11.97 -19.42 26.26
C ARG A 420 11.79 -20.71 25.44
N ASP A 421 10.92 -20.68 24.44
CA ASP A 421 10.67 -21.76 23.49
C ASP A 421 11.62 -21.61 22.30
N PHE A 422 12.87 -22.04 22.48
CA PHE A 422 13.95 -21.79 21.51
C PHE A 422 13.76 -22.54 20.19
N ASP A 423 13.09 -23.70 20.21
CA ASP A 423 12.85 -24.50 19.01
C ASP A 423 11.79 -23.85 18.12
N GLU A 424 10.69 -23.36 18.73
CA GLU A 424 9.66 -22.59 18.02
C GLU A 424 10.22 -21.24 17.55
N TRP A 425 11.05 -20.58 18.36
CA TRP A 425 11.70 -19.32 17.99
C TRP A 425 12.52 -19.48 16.71
N GLU A 426 13.38 -20.51 16.64
CA GLU A 426 14.20 -20.79 15.45
C GLU A 426 13.34 -21.14 14.23
N THR A 427 12.34 -22.02 14.41
CA THR A 427 11.47 -22.48 13.31
C THR A 427 10.66 -21.33 12.72
N SER A 428 10.05 -20.50 13.57
CA SER A 428 9.28 -19.33 13.16
C SER A 428 10.16 -18.26 12.48
N LEU A 429 11.40 -18.05 12.93
CA LEU A 429 12.34 -17.15 12.25
C LEU A 429 12.76 -17.66 10.88
N ALA A 430 13.08 -18.96 10.78
CA ALA A 430 13.41 -19.57 9.50
C ALA A 430 12.26 -19.42 8.49
N ARG A 431 11.01 -19.58 8.95
CA ARG A 431 9.82 -19.37 8.11
C ARG A 431 9.66 -17.91 7.69
N ALA A 432 9.83 -16.95 8.61
CA ALA A 432 9.76 -15.53 8.31
C ALA A 432 10.78 -15.10 7.24
N ILE A 433 12.03 -15.55 7.37
CA ILE A 433 13.10 -15.23 6.41
C ILE A 433 12.89 -15.92 5.06
N ALA A 434 12.40 -17.17 5.04
CA ALA A 434 12.06 -17.86 3.81
C ALA A 434 10.93 -17.17 3.03
N LEU A 435 9.95 -16.61 3.74
CA LEU A 435 8.84 -15.86 3.14
C LEU A 435 9.27 -14.48 2.65
N ASN A 436 10.13 -13.79 3.39
CA ASN A 436 10.65 -12.48 3.00
C ASN A 436 12.11 -12.30 3.47
N PRO A 437 13.09 -12.56 2.58
CA PRO A 437 14.52 -12.39 2.88
C PRO A 437 14.93 -10.93 3.17
N ASN A 438 14.10 -9.96 2.80
CA ASN A 438 14.31 -8.53 2.99
C ASN A 438 13.57 -7.98 4.23
N LEU A 439 13.00 -8.86 5.07
CA LEU A 439 12.31 -8.47 6.29
C LEU A 439 13.31 -8.13 7.41
N ALA A 440 13.52 -6.84 7.67
CA ALA A 440 14.48 -6.37 8.67
C ALA A 440 14.20 -6.93 10.09
N ILE A 441 12.93 -7.00 10.52
CA ILE A 441 12.57 -7.55 11.83
C ILE A 441 12.91 -9.03 11.98
N GLY A 442 12.86 -9.82 10.91
CA GLY A 442 13.29 -11.22 10.92
C GLY A 442 14.78 -11.35 11.23
N HIS A 443 15.62 -10.60 10.49
CA HIS A 443 17.08 -10.58 10.71
C HIS A 443 17.44 -9.97 12.08
N GLY A 444 16.71 -8.95 12.51
CA GLY A 444 16.90 -8.33 13.81
C GLY A 444 16.55 -9.27 14.97
N ASN A 445 15.51 -10.08 14.83
CA ASN A 445 15.16 -11.11 15.81
C ASN A 445 16.15 -12.29 15.79
N LEU A 446 16.72 -12.64 14.63
CA LEU A 446 17.86 -13.58 14.55
C LEU A 446 19.06 -13.07 15.36
N ALA A 447 19.36 -11.77 15.31
CA ALA A 447 20.42 -11.19 16.13
C ALA A 447 20.17 -11.41 17.63
N THR A 448 18.91 -11.25 18.07
CA THR A 448 18.51 -11.54 19.45
C THR A 448 18.62 -13.04 19.77
N TYR A 449 18.10 -13.92 18.91
CA TYR A 449 18.17 -15.38 19.07
C TYR A 449 19.60 -15.89 19.23
N HIS A 450 20.50 -15.48 18.31
CA HIS A 450 21.91 -15.83 18.36
C HIS A 450 22.58 -15.26 19.62
N GLY A 451 22.29 -14.00 19.95
CA GLY A 451 22.82 -13.33 21.13
C GLY A 451 22.52 -14.06 22.43
N VAL A 452 21.24 -14.36 22.69
CA VAL A 452 20.81 -15.09 23.90
C VAL A 452 21.26 -16.54 23.93
N SER A 453 21.62 -17.11 22.77
CA SER A 453 22.19 -18.45 22.62
C SER A 453 23.72 -18.48 22.73
N GLY A 454 24.37 -17.33 22.97
CA GLY A 454 25.83 -17.21 23.10
C GLY A 454 26.60 -17.26 21.77
N GLN A 455 25.91 -17.10 20.64
CA GLN A 455 26.49 -17.10 19.29
C GLN A 455 26.78 -15.67 18.85
N TYR A 456 27.80 -15.05 19.46
CA TYR A 456 28.04 -13.61 19.36
C TYR A 456 28.31 -13.12 17.93
N GLU A 457 29.15 -13.81 17.16
CA GLU A 457 29.50 -13.43 15.79
C GLU A 457 28.28 -13.53 14.86
N ALA A 458 27.46 -14.56 15.04
CA ALA A 458 26.22 -14.71 14.28
C ALA A 458 25.20 -13.61 14.63
N ALA A 459 25.17 -13.17 15.90
CA ALA A 459 24.34 -12.04 16.33
C ALA A 459 24.75 -10.73 15.65
N ILE A 460 26.05 -10.47 15.53
CA ILE A 460 26.58 -9.29 14.81
C ILE A 460 26.15 -9.33 13.35
N ALA A 461 26.40 -10.45 12.65
CA ALA A 461 26.07 -10.58 11.23
C ALA A 461 24.58 -10.37 10.95
N ALA A 462 23.72 -10.96 11.78
CA ALA A 462 22.27 -10.79 11.66
C ALA A 462 21.82 -9.34 11.95
N TYR A 463 22.43 -8.68 12.95
CA TYR A 463 22.16 -7.27 13.25
C TYR A 463 22.58 -6.36 12.10
N GLU A 464 23.79 -6.53 11.57
CA GLU A 464 24.28 -5.76 10.44
C GLU A 464 23.39 -5.91 9.22
N ARG A 465 22.89 -7.14 8.97
CA ARG A 465 21.92 -7.41 7.93
C ARG A 465 20.61 -6.66 8.16
N ALA A 466 20.07 -6.68 9.37
CA ALA A 466 18.84 -5.96 9.73
C ALA A 466 18.99 -4.44 9.54
N ILE A 467 20.13 -3.86 9.94
CA ILE A 467 20.40 -2.42 9.79
C ILE A 467 20.69 -2.02 8.34
N ALA A 468 21.29 -2.90 7.54
CA ALA A 468 21.43 -2.67 6.11
C ALA A 468 20.07 -2.62 5.41
N LEU A 469 19.13 -3.48 5.83
CA LEU A 469 17.77 -3.51 5.30
C LEU A 469 16.90 -2.35 5.79
N SER A 470 16.98 -1.96 7.06
CA SER A 470 16.20 -0.86 7.63
C SER A 470 17.05 -0.04 8.61
N PRO A 471 17.84 0.94 8.13
CA PRO A 471 18.78 1.70 8.96
C PRO A 471 18.12 2.55 10.06
N ARG A 472 16.86 2.93 9.83
CA ARG A 472 16.04 3.78 10.71
C ARG A 472 14.90 3.00 11.35
N ASP A 473 15.00 1.68 11.41
CA ASP A 473 13.94 0.86 11.98
C ASP A 473 13.66 1.25 13.43
N PRO A 474 12.39 1.39 13.84
CA PRO A 474 12.06 1.61 15.24
C PRO A 474 12.68 0.53 16.13
N LEU A 475 12.64 -0.76 15.75
CA LEU A 475 13.10 -1.90 16.57
C LEU A 475 14.63 -2.07 16.61
N LYS A 476 15.39 -1.19 15.95
CA LYS A 476 16.87 -1.20 15.97
C LYS A 476 17.47 -1.34 17.37
N ALA A 477 16.89 -0.68 18.38
CA ALA A 477 17.37 -0.75 19.76
C ALA A 477 17.19 -2.14 20.38
N PHE A 478 16.10 -2.84 20.06
CA PHE A 478 15.85 -4.20 20.48
C PHE A 478 16.90 -5.16 19.90
N TRP A 479 17.11 -5.11 18.58
CA TRP A 479 18.06 -5.99 17.88
C TRP A 479 19.51 -5.77 18.32
N ARG A 480 19.88 -4.49 18.56
CA ARG A 480 21.18 -4.14 19.12
C ARG A 480 21.40 -4.78 20.50
N GLY A 481 20.33 -4.90 21.28
CA GLY A 481 20.34 -5.61 22.56
C GLY A 481 20.74 -7.07 22.42
N GLY A 482 20.40 -7.73 21.31
CA GLY A 482 20.86 -9.09 20.99
C GLY A 482 22.39 -9.18 20.90
N VAL A 483 23.01 -8.26 20.15
CA VAL A 483 24.48 -8.15 20.06
C VAL A 483 25.11 -7.87 21.42
N GLY A 484 24.49 -7.00 22.23
CA GLY A 484 24.95 -6.69 23.59
C GLY A 484 24.90 -7.89 24.53
N ILE A 485 23.83 -8.70 24.47
CA ILE A 485 23.73 -9.95 25.23
C ILE A 485 24.78 -10.96 24.78
N GLY A 486 24.99 -11.12 23.47
CA GLY A 486 26.04 -12.00 22.93
C GLY A 486 27.43 -11.63 23.45
N ALA A 487 27.79 -10.34 23.40
CA ALA A 487 29.05 -9.84 23.96
C ALA A 487 29.17 -10.12 25.46
N TYR A 488 28.09 -9.90 26.22
CA TYR A 488 28.07 -10.18 27.66
C TYR A 488 28.33 -11.66 27.96
N ILE A 489 27.65 -12.56 27.26
CA ILE A 489 27.79 -14.02 27.45
C ILE A 489 29.19 -14.49 27.07
N ALA A 490 29.79 -13.88 26.03
CA ALA A 490 31.18 -14.10 25.64
C ALA A 490 32.21 -13.58 26.66
N GLY A 491 31.79 -12.83 27.70
CA GLY A 491 32.66 -12.21 28.69
C GLY A 491 33.24 -10.87 28.27
N GLU A 492 32.84 -10.35 27.11
CA GLU A 492 33.27 -9.07 26.55
C GLU A 492 32.47 -7.90 27.13
N TYR A 493 32.53 -7.73 28.45
CA TYR A 493 31.70 -6.77 29.19
C TYR A 493 31.92 -5.32 28.76
N ALA A 494 33.16 -4.93 28.42
CA ALA A 494 33.46 -3.59 27.93
C ALA A 494 32.75 -3.30 26.60
N ILE A 495 32.74 -4.27 25.68
CA ILE A 495 32.04 -4.18 24.39
C ILE A 495 30.53 -4.12 24.60
N CYS A 496 30.00 -4.93 25.52
CA CYS A 496 28.58 -4.88 25.90
C CYS A 496 28.17 -3.48 26.38
N ALA A 497 28.92 -2.89 27.32
CA ALA A 497 28.65 -1.55 27.85
C ALA A 497 28.73 -0.46 26.76
N GLU A 498 29.75 -0.51 25.90
CA GLU A 498 29.88 0.44 24.79
C GLU A 498 28.74 0.30 23.77
N ASN A 499 28.37 -0.93 23.41
CA ASN A 499 27.25 -1.20 22.51
C ASN A 499 25.94 -0.63 23.08
N ALA A 500 25.67 -0.87 24.37
CA ALA A 500 24.51 -0.34 25.07
C ALA A 500 24.48 1.19 25.05
N ARG A 501 25.59 1.85 25.39
CA ARG A 501 25.72 3.32 25.33
C ARG A 501 25.47 3.86 23.94
N ALA A 502 26.02 3.21 22.91
CA ALA A 502 25.81 3.61 21.53
C ALA A 502 24.33 3.50 21.11
N GLY A 503 23.62 2.45 21.56
CA GLY A 503 22.18 2.34 21.33
C GLY A 503 21.35 3.36 22.11
N LEU A 504 21.74 3.68 23.35
CA LEU A 504 21.07 4.67 24.19
C LEU A 504 21.24 6.11 23.69
N ARG A 505 22.29 6.42 22.92
CA ARG A 505 22.41 7.71 22.21
C ARG A 505 21.28 7.91 21.20
N ASP A 506 20.92 6.84 20.48
CA ASP A 506 19.83 6.87 19.50
C ASP A 506 18.46 6.73 20.18
N ASN A 507 18.37 5.92 21.25
CA ASN A 507 17.12 5.58 21.94
C ASN A 507 17.27 5.68 23.47
N PRO A 508 17.26 6.89 24.05
CA PRO A 508 17.53 7.09 25.47
C PRO A 508 16.52 6.43 26.41
N GLY A 509 15.32 6.09 25.93
CA GLY A 509 14.26 5.47 26.72
C GLY A 509 14.25 3.93 26.73
N PHE A 510 15.17 3.28 26.02
CA PHE A 510 15.11 1.84 25.80
C PHE A 510 15.71 1.05 26.97
N ALA A 511 14.86 0.71 27.94
CA ALA A 511 15.28 0.13 29.22
C ALA A 511 16.07 -1.19 29.11
N SER A 512 15.86 -1.97 28.03
CA SER A 512 16.66 -3.18 27.81
C SER A 512 18.16 -2.88 27.74
N LEU A 513 18.56 -1.84 27.00
CA LEU A 513 19.96 -1.44 26.86
C LEU A 513 20.54 -0.92 28.19
N MET A 514 19.73 -0.21 28.99
CA MET A 514 20.16 0.21 30.34
C MET A 514 20.43 -0.99 31.25
N ARG A 515 19.63 -2.07 31.16
CA ARG A 515 19.91 -3.32 31.90
C ARG A 515 21.26 -3.91 31.51
N GLN A 516 21.58 -3.92 30.20
CA GLN A 516 22.85 -4.48 29.72
C GLN A 516 24.05 -3.64 30.17
N GLU A 517 23.95 -2.31 30.03
CA GLU A 517 24.98 -1.39 30.53
C GLU A 517 25.23 -1.60 32.02
N THR A 518 24.15 -1.64 32.82
CA THR A 518 24.21 -1.83 34.27
C THR A 518 24.88 -3.16 34.64
N ALA A 519 24.44 -4.26 34.01
CA ALA A 519 25.00 -5.59 34.27
C ALA A 519 26.49 -5.66 33.89
N ALA A 520 26.86 -5.11 32.75
CA ALA A 520 28.24 -5.12 32.24
C ALA A 520 29.18 -4.28 33.12
N LEU A 521 28.76 -3.08 33.54
CA LEU A 521 29.54 -2.23 34.43
C LEU A 521 29.73 -2.85 35.82
N GLY A 522 28.71 -3.57 36.31
CA GLY A 522 28.81 -4.38 37.53
C GLY A 522 29.91 -5.44 37.43
N MET A 523 29.95 -6.19 36.32
CA MET A 523 31.00 -7.20 36.08
C MET A 523 32.40 -6.60 35.90
N LEU A 524 32.50 -5.40 35.32
CA LEU A 524 33.76 -4.66 35.16
C LEU A 524 34.29 -4.04 36.46
N GLY A 525 33.51 -4.05 37.55
CA GLY A 525 33.91 -3.39 38.79
C GLY A 525 33.74 -1.86 38.77
N GLN A 526 33.13 -1.28 37.73
CA GLN A 526 32.96 0.16 37.56
C GLN A 526 31.73 0.68 38.33
N MET A 527 31.80 0.58 39.66
CA MET A 527 30.63 0.70 40.55
C MET A 527 29.92 2.06 40.49
N ASP A 528 30.65 3.17 40.33
CA ASP A 528 30.02 4.50 40.27
C ASP A 528 29.20 4.67 38.99
N GLU A 529 29.73 4.21 37.85
CA GLU A 529 29.00 4.21 36.57
C GLU A 529 27.86 3.19 36.58
N ALA A 530 28.06 2.02 37.20
CA ALA A 530 27.04 0.98 37.34
C ALA A 530 25.83 1.48 38.13
N ARG A 531 26.05 2.17 39.26
CA ARG A 531 24.99 2.76 40.07
C ARG A 531 24.27 3.89 39.34
N ALA A 532 25.00 4.78 38.66
CA ALA A 532 24.39 5.83 37.85
C ALA A 532 23.52 5.26 36.70
N SER A 533 23.97 4.16 36.09
CA SER A 533 23.17 3.43 35.09
C SER A 533 21.93 2.78 35.72
N LEU A 534 22.07 2.17 36.90
CA LEU A 534 20.97 1.56 37.65
C LEU A 534 19.91 2.60 38.06
N ASP A 535 20.31 3.77 38.53
CA ASP A 535 19.38 4.85 38.90
C ASP A 535 18.52 5.26 37.70
N ARG A 536 19.13 5.47 36.53
CA ARG A 536 18.39 5.76 35.28
C ARG A 536 17.43 4.63 34.89
N LEU A 537 17.84 3.38 35.10
CA LEU A 537 17.02 2.21 34.83
C LEU A 537 15.80 2.16 35.78
N LEU A 538 15.99 2.43 37.07
CA LEU A 538 14.92 2.42 38.07
C LEU A 538 13.97 3.61 37.93
N ASP A 539 14.45 4.77 37.48
CA ASP A 539 13.59 5.90 37.09
C ASP A 539 12.65 5.51 35.94
N ARG A 540 13.13 4.67 35.02
CA ARG A 540 12.35 4.20 33.87
C ARG A 540 11.46 2.98 34.19
N MET A 541 11.92 2.12 35.09
CA MET A 541 11.25 0.90 35.50
C MET A 541 11.16 0.83 37.04
N PRO A 542 10.26 1.62 37.64
CA PRO A 542 10.11 1.64 39.08
C PRO A 542 9.70 0.26 39.60
N GLY A 543 10.41 -0.23 40.61
CA GLY A 543 10.14 -1.53 41.22
C GLY A 543 10.70 -2.74 40.47
N LEU A 544 11.63 -2.52 39.52
CA LEU A 544 12.37 -3.61 38.87
C LEU A 544 13.10 -4.47 39.91
N THR A 545 12.97 -5.79 39.81
CA THR A 545 13.70 -6.76 40.64
C THR A 545 14.49 -7.77 39.82
N LEU A 546 15.44 -8.48 40.43
CA LEU A 546 16.19 -9.55 39.76
C LEU A 546 15.28 -10.67 39.24
N GLU A 547 14.22 -11.02 39.97
CA GLU A 547 13.24 -12.02 39.52
C GLU A 547 12.47 -11.56 38.27
N GLN A 548 12.07 -10.29 38.22
CA GLN A 548 11.45 -9.73 37.02
C GLN A 548 12.42 -9.69 35.84
N VAL A 549 13.70 -9.37 36.06
CA VAL A 549 14.73 -9.45 35.01
C VAL A 549 14.85 -10.88 34.48
N ARG A 550 14.84 -11.89 35.36
CA ARG A 550 14.86 -13.30 34.97
C ARG A 550 13.71 -13.68 34.04
N GLN A 551 12.53 -13.12 34.28
CA GLN A 551 11.34 -13.41 33.48
C GLN A 551 11.35 -12.74 32.10
N ILE A 552 11.93 -11.54 31.98
CA ILE A 552 11.87 -10.75 30.72
C ILE A 552 13.11 -10.89 29.82
N VAL A 553 14.22 -11.44 30.31
CA VAL A 553 15.45 -11.66 29.53
C VAL A 553 15.63 -13.16 29.30
N PRO A 554 15.39 -13.68 28.08
CA PRO A 554 15.36 -15.12 27.83
C PRO A 554 16.74 -15.68 27.48
N VAL A 555 17.72 -15.59 28.39
CA VAL A 555 19.03 -16.23 28.14
C VAL A 555 18.88 -17.75 28.10
N ARG A 556 19.50 -18.39 27.11
CA ARG A 556 19.30 -19.82 26.81
C ARG A 556 19.84 -20.72 27.91
N HIS A 557 21.05 -20.46 28.38
CA HIS A 557 21.68 -21.29 29.42
C HIS A 557 21.55 -20.63 30.79
N ASP A 558 21.15 -21.41 31.79
CA ASP A 558 20.93 -20.88 33.13
C ASP A 558 22.21 -20.31 33.76
N ALA A 559 23.38 -20.88 33.45
CA ALA A 559 24.66 -20.33 33.91
C ALA A 559 24.92 -18.91 33.38
N ASP A 560 24.52 -18.63 32.15
CA ASP A 560 24.64 -17.30 31.53
C ASP A 560 23.63 -16.33 32.15
N GLN A 561 22.41 -16.81 32.43
CA GLN A 561 21.39 -16.05 33.14
C GLN A 561 21.84 -15.65 34.54
N GLU A 562 22.42 -16.57 35.33
CA GLU A 562 22.95 -16.23 36.66
C GLU A 562 24.05 -15.19 36.59
N ARG A 563 24.99 -15.32 35.64
CA ARG A 563 26.05 -14.33 35.45
C ARG A 563 25.49 -12.95 35.15
N TRP A 564 24.46 -12.88 34.29
CA TRP A 564 23.75 -11.61 34.01
C TRP A 564 23.17 -10.97 35.28
N LEU A 565 22.48 -11.77 36.08
CA LEU A 565 21.86 -11.32 37.33
C LEU A 565 22.92 -10.93 38.38
N ASP A 566 24.06 -11.62 38.42
CA ASP A 566 25.20 -11.27 39.28
C ASP A 566 25.73 -9.87 38.96
N GLY A 567 25.89 -9.53 37.67
CA GLY A 567 26.30 -8.19 37.24
C GLY A 567 25.34 -7.10 37.73
N LEU A 568 24.03 -7.33 37.64
CA LEU A 568 23.02 -6.40 38.16
C LEU A 568 23.04 -6.32 39.70
N ARG A 569 23.25 -7.45 40.38
CA ARG A 569 23.37 -7.50 41.85
C ARG A 569 24.59 -6.72 42.33
N LEU A 570 25.72 -6.83 41.63
CA LEU A 570 26.93 -6.05 41.90
C LEU A 570 26.69 -4.55 41.73
N ALA A 571 25.89 -4.14 40.75
CA ALA A 571 25.47 -2.75 40.55
C ALA A 571 24.51 -2.24 41.65
N GLY A 572 23.92 -3.13 42.44
CA GLY A 572 23.04 -2.80 43.57
C GLY A 572 21.56 -3.09 43.35
N LEU A 573 21.17 -3.81 42.29
CA LEU A 573 19.78 -4.19 42.07
C LEU A 573 19.33 -5.25 43.10
N GLY A 574 18.21 -4.99 43.76
CA GLY A 574 17.62 -5.86 44.77
C GLY A 574 16.87 -7.07 44.20
N ASN A 575 16.59 -8.03 45.08
CA ASN A 575 15.77 -9.21 44.79
C ASN A 575 14.29 -8.89 44.58
#